data_AF-A0A9J6FYL5-F1
#
_entry.id   AF-A0A9J6FYL5-F1
#
_cell.length_a   1.000
_cell.length_b   1.000
_cell.length_c   1.000
_cell.angle_alpha   90.00
_cell.angle_beta   90.00
_cell.angle_gamma   90.00
#
_symmetry.space_group_name_H-M   'P 1'
#
loop_
_entity.id
_entity.type
_entity.pdbx_description
1 polymer ?
#
loop_
_entity_poly.entity_id
_entity_poly.type
_entity_poly.pdbx_seq_one_letter_code
_entity_poly.pdbx_strand_id
1 'polypeptide(L)'
;MSVLFVLFVFVTDKTVRPKIIQVEPSSPATFNVDDVMTFHCVAEGNPVPKISWLQQNGRDKNVWNIRGRNATLTVVNASYSHQGVYRCEASNVVKNQPYRVQSPEVHIDIRGPPQIMVESSKTRDFVEASKEEDAVITVVFCADPKPVETFWGWGSYKLKTGSALGRFVAEPLLAVRMDEMQCPERLDFHITGTRIHGVPQVCTRAWSYVSVLFLFPSCVAYQ
;
A
#
# COMPACT_ATOMS: atom_id res chain seq x y z
N MET A 1 74.80 -26.68 7.16
CA MET A 1 73.95 -25.50 6.88
C MET A 1 72.54 -26.02 6.63
N SER A 2 71.63 -25.86 7.60
CA SER A 2 70.24 -26.31 7.44
C SER A 2 69.44 -25.25 6.68
N VAL A 3 68.81 -25.66 5.58
CA VAL A 3 67.90 -24.81 4.80
C VAL A 3 66.51 -24.88 5.45
N LEU A 4 66.06 -23.80 6.09
CA LEU A 4 64.68 -23.67 6.54
C LEU A 4 63.79 -23.45 5.31
N PHE A 5 62.93 -24.41 4.99
CA PHE A 5 61.82 -24.20 4.05
C PHE A 5 60.68 -23.50 4.80
N VAL A 6 60.53 -22.20 4.56
CA VAL A 6 59.32 -21.47 4.96
C VAL A 6 58.22 -21.83 3.97
N LEU A 7 57.28 -22.68 4.37
CA LEU A 7 56.08 -22.97 3.60
C LEU A 7 55.18 -21.73 3.62
N PHE A 8 55.16 -20.97 2.52
CA PHE A 8 54.16 -19.93 2.30
C PHE A 8 52.82 -20.61 2.00
N VAL A 9 51.95 -20.71 3.01
CA VAL A 9 50.55 -21.08 2.81
C VAL A 9 49.84 -19.86 2.23
N PHE A 10 49.63 -19.85 0.91
CA PHE A 10 48.77 -18.86 0.28
C PHE A 10 47.31 -19.21 0.58
N VAL A 11 46.68 -18.49 1.50
CA VAL A 11 45.22 -18.53 1.64
C VAL A 11 44.63 -17.85 0.41
N THR A 12 44.20 -18.64 -0.57
CA THR A 12 43.45 -18.09 -1.70
C THR A 12 42.04 -17.76 -1.23
N ASP A 13 41.64 -16.49 -1.32
CA ASP A 13 40.28 -16.09 -1.00
C ASP A 13 39.34 -16.61 -2.09
N LYS A 14 38.67 -17.73 -1.82
CA LYS A 14 37.77 -18.39 -2.78
C LYS A 14 36.54 -17.53 -2.98
N THR A 15 36.49 -16.76 -4.06
CA THR A 15 35.31 -15.97 -4.42
C THR A 15 34.16 -16.87 -4.87
N VAL A 16 32.94 -16.59 -4.39
CA VAL A 16 31.71 -17.36 -4.64
C VAL A 16 30.58 -16.41 -5.02
N ARG A 17 29.84 -16.74 -6.09
CA ARG A 17 28.67 -15.98 -6.55
C ARG A 17 27.55 -16.00 -5.50
N PRO A 18 26.65 -15.00 -5.50
CA PRO A 18 25.62 -14.91 -4.47
C PRO A 18 24.55 -15.98 -4.73
N LYS A 19 24.05 -16.59 -3.66
CA LYS A 19 22.94 -17.55 -3.71
C LYS A 19 22.01 -17.29 -2.53
N ILE A 20 20.74 -17.03 -2.82
CA ILE A 20 19.70 -16.93 -1.79
C ILE A 20 19.32 -18.34 -1.34
N ILE A 21 19.34 -18.58 -0.04
CA ILE A 21 19.06 -19.90 0.56
C ILE A 21 17.74 -19.94 1.33
N GLN A 22 17.30 -18.80 1.87
CA GLN A 22 16.08 -18.71 2.66
C GLN A 22 15.46 -17.33 2.50
N VAL A 23 14.13 -17.30 2.39
CA VAL A 23 13.33 -16.08 2.31
C VAL A 23 12.07 -16.27 3.13
N GLU A 24 11.80 -15.33 4.01
CA GLU A 24 10.60 -15.28 4.85
C GLU A 24 9.90 -13.93 4.69
N PRO A 25 8.56 -13.88 4.76
CA PRO A 25 7.66 -15.04 4.92
C PRO A 25 7.60 -15.91 3.65
N SER A 26 7.14 -17.15 3.79
CA SER A 26 6.85 -18.02 2.63
C SER A 26 5.65 -17.49 1.84
N SER A 27 5.67 -17.63 0.52
CA SER A 27 4.53 -17.23 -0.32
C SER A 27 3.41 -18.29 -0.33
N PRO A 28 2.13 -17.91 -0.24
CA PRO A 28 1.61 -16.57 0.09
C PRO A 28 1.62 -16.32 1.61
N ALA A 29 1.64 -15.05 2.00
CA ALA A 29 1.51 -14.63 3.39
C ALA A 29 0.42 -13.57 3.54
N THR A 30 -0.36 -13.69 4.62
CA THR A 30 -1.42 -12.75 4.96
C THR A 30 -1.12 -12.08 6.29
N PHE A 31 -1.29 -10.76 6.34
CA PHE A 31 -1.15 -9.94 7.55
C PHE A 31 -2.40 -9.10 7.75
N ASN A 32 -2.64 -8.63 8.96
CA ASN A 32 -3.69 -7.67 9.23
C ASN A 32 -3.16 -6.23 9.14
N VAL A 33 -4.05 -5.29 8.92
CA VAL A 33 -3.80 -3.86 9.13
C VAL A 33 -3.26 -3.65 10.55
N ASP A 34 -2.30 -2.74 10.68
CA ASP A 34 -1.56 -2.43 11.90
C ASP A 34 -0.60 -3.53 12.41
N ASP A 35 -0.53 -4.70 11.75
CA ASP A 35 0.46 -5.72 12.08
C ASP A 35 1.90 -5.22 11.83
N VAL A 36 2.84 -5.87 12.52
CA VAL A 36 4.27 -5.74 12.24
C VAL A 36 4.68 -6.87 11.28
N MET A 37 5.01 -6.51 10.05
CA MET A 37 5.49 -7.47 9.05
C MET A 37 7.01 -7.51 9.07
N THR A 38 7.58 -8.70 9.20
CA THR A 38 9.03 -8.89 9.14
C THR A 38 9.37 -9.82 7.99
N PHE A 39 10.20 -9.31 7.09
CA PHE A 39 10.77 -10.07 5.98
C PHE A 39 12.22 -10.38 6.31
N HIS A 40 12.66 -11.58 6.00
CA HIS A 40 14.04 -12.01 6.23
C HIS A 40 14.60 -12.75 5.02
N CYS A 41 15.81 -12.40 4.59
CA CYS A 41 16.46 -13.02 3.45
C CYS A 41 17.89 -13.39 3.80
N VAL A 42 18.22 -14.65 3.61
CA VAL A 42 19.55 -15.21 3.84
C VAL A 42 20.17 -15.56 2.49
N ALA A 43 21.37 -15.02 2.24
CA ALA A 43 22.15 -15.33 1.05
C ALA A 43 23.60 -15.63 1.41
N GLU A 44 24.16 -16.61 0.71
CA GLU A 44 25.56 -16.98 0.80
C GLU A 44 26.33 -16.40 -0.39
N GLY A 45 27.61 -16.13 -0.20
CA GLY A 45 28.51 -15.64 -1.25
C GLY A 45 29.80 -15.11 -0.66
N ASN A 46 30.84 -15.03 -1.48
CA ASN A 46 32.12 -14.46 -1.09
C ASN A 46 32.64 -13.53 -2.21
N PRO A 47 32.72 -12.21 -2.02
CA PRO A 47 32.39 -11.46 -0.80
C PRO A 47 30.91 -11.60 -0.37
N VAL A 48 30.65 -11.37 0.92
CA VAL A 48 29.30 -11.45 1.52
C VAL A 48 28.31 -10.60 0.69
N PRO A 49 27.18 -11.17 0.23
CA PRO A 49 26.24 -10.44 -0.61
C PRO A 49 25.55 -9.29 0.12
N LYS A 50 25.33 -8.18 -0.60
CA LYS A 50 24.42 -7.11 -0.21
C LYS A 50 22.99 -7.51 -0.55
N ILE A 51 22.08 -7.36 0.40
CA ILE A 51 20.67 -7.70 0.25
C ILE A 51 19.83 -6.44 0.01
N SER A 52 18.82 -6.54 -0.85
CA SER A 52 17.77 -5.54 -0.98
C SER A 52 16.40 -6.18 -1.17
N TRP A 53 15.39 -5.59 -0.54
CA TRP A 53 13.99 -5.96 -0.72
C TRP A 53 13.36 -5.09 -1.78
N LEU A 54 12.71 -5.73 -2.74
CA LEU A 54 12.04 -5.12 -3.87
C LEU A 54 10.54 -5.42 -3.77
N GLN A 55 9.70 -4.42 -4.03
CA GLN A 55 8.26 -4.59 -4.20
C GLN A 55 7.87 -4.20 -5.63
N GLN A 56 7.09 -5.04 -6.28
CA GLN A 56 6.56 -4.77 -7.61
C GLN A 56 5.63 -3.54 -7.59
N ASN A 57 5.76 -2.68 -8.58
CA ASN A 57 4.91 -1.51 -8.72
C ASN A 57 3.51 -1.94 -9.16
N GLY A 58 2.47 -1.40 -8.51
CA GLY A 58 1.08 -1.74 -8.82
C GLY A 58 0.57 -1.23 -10.17
N ARG A 59 1.20 -0.19 -10.75
CA ARG A 59 0.82 0.38 -12.06
C ARG A 59 1.59 -0.24 -13.22
N ASP A 60 2.87 -0.54 -13.01
CA ASP A 60 3.73 -1.19 -14.02
C ASP A 60 4.44 -2.39 -13.41
N LYS A 61 4.00 -3.59 -13.79
CA LYS A 61 4.55 -4.86 -13.30
C LYS A 61 6.03 -5.07 -13.64
N ASN A 62 6.57 -4.31 -14.60
CA ASN A 62 7.99 -4.38 -14.95
C ASN A 62 8.87 -3.54 -14.02
N VAL A 63 8.27 -2.65 -13.23
CA VAL A 63 8.97 -1.76 -12.30
C VAL A 63 8.98 -2.36 -10.89
N TRP A 64 10.15 -2.36 -10.26
CA TRP A 64 10.37 -2.83 -8.89
C TRP A 64 10.97 -1.72 -8.04
N ASN A 65 10.28 -1.38 -6.94
CA ASN A 65 10.70 -0.34 -6.00
C ASN A 65 11.49 -0.94 -4.85
N ILE A 66 12.61 -0.32 -4.47
CA ILE A 66 13.39 -0.75 -3.30
C ILE A 66 12.66 -0.34 -2.03
N ARG A 67 12.35 -1.32 -1.17
CA ARG A 67 11.74 -1.12 0.16
C ARG A 67 12.73 -1.21 1.31
N GLY A 68 13.86 -1.90 1.11
CA GLY A 68 14.90 -2.01 2.12
C GLY A 68 16.22 -2.47 1.51
N ARG A 69 17.34 -2.19 2.20
CA ARG A 69 18.71 -2.59 1.79
C ARG A 69 19.41 -3.47 2.83
N ASN A 70 18.63 -4.06 3.72
CA ASN A 70 19.08 -4.95 4.78
C ASN A 70 18.52 -6.37 4.54
N ALA A 71 19.17 -7.37 5.14
CA ALA A 71 18.67 -8.74 5.14
C ALA A 71 17.25 -8.84 5.72
N THR A 72 16.98 -8.04 6.76
CA THR A 72 15.66 -7.91 7.38
C THR A 72 15.00 -6.59 6.97
N LEU A 73 13.75 -6.66 6.51
CA LEU A 73 12.87 -5.51 6.31
C LEU A 73 11.72 -5.62 7.32
N THR A 74 11.54 -4.60 8.14
CA THR A 74 10.42 -4.52 9.09
C THR A 74 9.51 -3.38 8.66
N VAL A 75 8.24 -3.70 8.46
CA VAL A 75 7.18 -2.74 8.22
C VAL A 75 6.32 -2.70 9.48
N VAL A 76 6.29 -1.53 10.13
CA VAL A 76 5.43 -1.29 11.29
C VAL A 76 4.14 -0.65 10.79
N ASN A 77 3.02 -1.03 11.42
CA ASN A 77 1.68 -0.60 11.03
C ASN A 77 1.37 -0.93 9.56
N ALA A 78 1.20 -2.23 9.28
CA ALA A 78 0.82 -2.70 7.96
C ALA A 78 -0.44 -1.98 7.45
N SER A 79 -0.47 -1.70 6.15
CA SER A 79 -1.56 -1.00 5.48
C SER A 79 -1.76 -1.61 4.10
N TYR A 80 -2.89 -1.36 3.46
CA TYR A 80 -3.17 -1.91 2.13
C TYR A 80 -2.14 -1.50 1.07
N SER A 81 -1.42 -0.39 1.26
CA SER A 81 -0.33 0.03 0.36
C SER A 81 0.90 -0.90 0.40
N HIS A 82 1.05 -1.69 1.46
CA HIS A 82 2.11 -2.67 1.63
C HIS A 82 1.78 -4.03 0.99
N GLN A 83 0.53 -4.26 0.57
CA GLN A 83 0.11 -5.42 -0.19
C GLN A 83 0.91 -5.55 -1.50
N GLY A 84 1.02 -6.77 -2.04
CA GLY A 84 1.57 -7.01 -3.37
C GLY A 84 2.72 -8.01 -3.39
N VAL A 85 3.54 -7.92 -4.43
CA VAL A 85 4.57 -8.92 -4.71
C VAL A 85 5.95 -8.40 -4.32
N TYR A 86 6.66 -9.19 -3.52
CA TYR A 86 8.01 -8.87 -3.05
C TYR A 86 9.04 -9.87 -3.58
N ARG A 87 10.29 -9.40 -3.74
CA ARG A 87 11.47 -10.22 -3.99
C ARG A 87 12.64 -9.74 -3.15
N CYS A 88 13.47 -10.67 -2.70
CA CYS A 88 14.80 -10.37 -2.21
C CYS A 88 15.78 -10.40 -3.39
N GLU A 89 16.66 -9.40 -3.48
CA GLU A 89 17.81 -9.37 -4.39
C GLU A 89 19.10 -9.45 -3.58
N ALA A 90 19.95 -10.42 -3.88
CA ALA A 90 21.29 -10.54 -3.33
C ALA A 90 22.33 -10.21 -4.40
N SER A 91 23.31 -9.37 -4.05
CA SER A 91 24.32 -8.90 -4.99
C SER A 91 25.73 -8.93 -4.41
N ASN A 92 26.71 -9.40 -5.18
CA ASN A 92 28.12 -9.31 -4.80
C ASN A 92 29.00 -9.07 -6.02
N VAL A 93 30.29 -8.79 -5.80
CA VAL A 93 31.27 -8.58 -6.87
C VAL A 93 32.31 -9.69 -6.79
N VAL A 94 32.39 -10.51 -7.83
CA VAL A 94 33.34 -11.62 -7.93
C VAL A 94 34.26 -11.34 -9.11
N LYS A 95 35.58 -11.30 -8.88
CA LYS A 95 36.59 -10.98 -9.91
C LYS A 95 36.30 -9.67 -10.66
N ASN A 96 35.95 -8.60 -9.93
CA ASN A 96 35.53 -7.30 -10.47
C ASN A 96 34.29 -7.33 -11.36
N GLN A 97 33.50 -8.40 -11.35
CA GLN A 97 32.23 -8.52 -12.06
C GLN A 97 31.05 -8.51 -11.08
N PRO A 98 30.03 -7.65 -11.27
CA PRO A 98 28.85 -7.65 -10.42
C PRO A 98 27.91 -8.82 -10.76
N TYR A 99 27.47 -9.53 -9.74
CA TYR A 99 26.45 -10.58 -9.84
C TYR A 99 25.22 -10.19 -9.01
N ARG A 100 24.03 -10.52 -9.53
CA ARG A 100 22.74 -10.32 -8.87
C ARG A 100 21.90 -11.58 -9.02
N VAL A 101 21.22 -11.98 -7.95
CA VAL A 101 20.24 -13.06 -7.95
C VAL A 101 19.00 -12.59 -7.20
N GLN A 102 17.82 -12.96 -7.71
CA GLN A 102 16.55 -12.63 -7.08
C GLN A 102 15.88 -13.90 -6.54
N SER A 103 15.15 -13.77 -5.45
CA SER A 103 14.32 -14.84 -4.90
C SER A 103 13.10 -15.11 -5.78
N PRO A 104 12.39 -16.24 -5.55
CA PRO A 104 11.00 -16.36 -5.94
C PRO A 104 10.13 -15.23 -5.38
N GLU A 105 8.97 -15.03 -5.99
CA GLU A 105 7.99 -14.02 -5.58
C GLU A 105 7.32 -14.39 -4.26
N VAL A 106 7.26 -13.41 -3.36
CA VAL A 106 6.51 -13.48 -2.12
C VAL A 106 5.25 -12.65 -2.27
N HIS A 107 4.10 -13.33 -2.33
CA HIS A 107 2.80 -12.68 -2.42
C HIS A 107 2.30 -12.33 -1.03
N ILE A 108 2.10 -11.04 -0.78
CA ILE A 108 1.63 -10.48 0.48
C ILE A 108 0.19 -10.00 0.31
N ASP A 109 -0.68 -10.41 1.22
CA ASP A 109 -2.10 -10.05 1.33
C ASP A 109 -2.32 -9.30 2.65
N ILE A 110 -3.03 -8.17 2.63
CA ILE A 110 -3.34 -7.39 3.84
C ILE A 110 -4.84 -7.40 4.07
N ARG A 111 -5.26 -7.77 5.29
CA ARG A 111 -6.66 -7.83 5.71
C ARG A 111 -6.96 -6.86 6.83
N GLY A 112 -8.20 -6.43 6.96
CA GLY A 112 -8.56 -5.52 8.04
C GLY A 112 -9.75 -4.63 7.75
N PRO A 113 -9.98 -3.66 8.64
CA PRO A 113 -11.02 -2.66 8.45
C PRO A 113 -10.68 -1.69 7.30
N PRO A 114 -11.69 -0.98 6.76
CA PRO A 114 -11.49 0.03 5.75
C PRO A 114 -10.45 1.10 6.12
N GLN A 115 -9.43 1.30 5.28
CA GLN A 115 -8.52 2.45 5.35
C GLN A 115 -8.77 3.41 4.18
N ILE A 116 -8.94 4.69 4.48
CA ILE A 116 -9.19 5.72 3.45
C ILE A 116 -7.87 6.10 2.77
N MET A 117 -7.91 6.12 1.45
CA MET A 117 -6.78 6.51 0.63
C MET A 117 -6.83 8.02 0.41
N VAL A 118 -6.21 8.79 1.30
CA VAL A 118 -6.25 10.27 1.27
C VAL A 118 -5.62 10.85 0.01
N GLU A 119 -4.56 10.21 -0.52
CA GLU A 119 -3.92 10.63 -1.77
C GLU A 119 -4.80 10.38 -3.01
N SER A 120 -5.83 9.52 -2.91
CA SER A 120 -6.72 9.16 -4.02
C SER A 120 -8.06 9.88 -4.03
N SER A 121 -8.54 10.30 -2.86
CA SER A 121 -9.70 11.17 -2.79
C SER A 121 -9.32 12.55 -3.34
N LYS A 122 -9.68 12.84 -4.59
CA LYS A 122 -9.68 14.20 -5.19
C LYS A 122 -10.49 15.21 -4.34
N THR A 123 -11.22 14.72 -3.33
CA THR A 123 -11.92 15.48 -2.32
C THR A 123 -10.91 16.14 -1.39
N ARG A 124 -10.67 17.44 -1.61
CA ARG A 124 -10.08 18.34 -0.61
C ARG A 124 -10.92 18.28 0.68
N ASP A 125 -10.40 18.80 1.79
CA ASP A 125 -11.14 18.97 3.06
C ASP A 125 -12.47 19.76 2.93
N PHE A 126 -12.75 20.28 1.73
CA PHE A 126 -13.94 21.04 1.37
C PHE A 126 -14.35 20.72 -0.07
N VAL A 127 -15.67 20.68 -0.31
CA VAL A 127 -16.27 20.64 -1.65
C VAL A 127 -16.92 21.99 -1.91
N GLU A 128 -16.53 22.64 -2.99
CA GLU A 128 -17.15 23.86 -3.49
C GLU A 128 -18.20 23.48 -4.54
N ALA A 129 -19.41 23.97 -4.37
CA ALA A 129 -20.46 23.88 -5.38
C ALA A 129 -21.17 25.22 -5.47
N SER A 130 -21.40 25.68 -6.69
CA SER A 130 -22.17 26.89 -6.94
C SER A 130 -23.64 26.64 -6.62
N LYS A 131 -24.41 27.73 -6.50
CA LYS A 131 -25.86 27.63 -6.35
C LYS A 131 -26.45 26.81 -7.52
N GLU A 132 -27.35 25.90 -7.21
CA GLU A 132 -28.03 25.00 -8.16
C GLU A 132 -27.14 23.92 -8.82
N GLU A 133 -25.84 23.90 -8.53
CA GLU A 133 -24.97 22.79 -8.92
C GLU A 133 -25.13 21.60 -7.95
N ASP A 134 -24.75 20.42 -8.45
CA ASP A 134 -24.64 19.22 -7.63
C ASP A 134 -23.28 19.22 -6.90
N ALA A 135 -23.29 19.09 -5.57
CA ALA A 135 -22.05 18.81 -4.84
C ALA A 135 -21.82 17.30 -4.79
N VAL A 136 -20.64 16.84 -5.21
CA VAL A 136 -20.25 15.42 -5.17
C VAL A 136 -19.08 15.24 -4.21
N ILE A 137 -19.27 14.39 -3.21
CA ILE A 137 -18.22 13.99 -2.27
C ILE A 137 -17.91 12.52 -2.57
N THR A 138 -16.64 12.18 -2.75
CA THR A 138 -16.21 10.83 -3.13
C THR A 138 -15.18 10.32 -2.14
N VAL A 139 -15.41 9.13 -1.60
CA VAL A 139 -14.43 8.47 -0.73
C VAL A 139 -13.94 7.21 -1.41
N VAL A 140 -12.62 7.05 -1.43
CA VAL A 140 -11.94 5.86 -1.90
C VAL A 140 -11.27 5.21 -0.70
N PHE A 141 -11.55 3.93 -0.48
CA PHE A 141 -10.96 3.17 0.60
C PHE A 141 -10.65 1.74 0.17
N CYS A 142 -9.73 1.12 0.89
CA CYS A 142 -9.39 -0.29 0.76
C CYS A 142 -9.89 -1.06 1.96
N ALA A 143 -10.46 -2.24 1.74
CA ALA A 143 -10.97 -3.11 2.79
C ALA A 143 -10.98 -4.56 2.31
N ASP A 144 -10.45 -5.47 3.13
CA ASP A 144 -10.55 -6.92 2.91
C ASP A 144 -10.86 -7.61 4.24
N PRO A 145 -12.04 -8.24 4.41
CA PRO A 145 -13.08 -8.44 3.40
C PRO A 145 -13.86 -7.18 3.06
N LYS A 146 -14.48 -7.20 1.88
CA LYS A 146 -15.44 -6.20 1.42
C LYS A 146 -16.48 -5.92 2.52
N PRO A 147 -16.73 -4.65 2.88
CA PRO A 147 -17.76 -4.31 3.86
C PRO A 147 -19.14 -4.78 3.41
N VAL A 148 -19.87 -5.41 4.34
CA VAL A 148 -21.23 -5.90 4.10
C VAL A 148 -22.22 -4.74 3.94
N GLU A 149 -22.03 -3.68 4.73
CA GLU A 149 -22.85 -2.47 4.66
C GLU A 149 -21.97 -1.23 4.70
N THR A 150 -22.39 -0.21 3.96
CA THR A 150 -21.73 1.10 3.94
C THR A 150 -22.80 2.20 3.97
N PHE A 151 -22.47 3.30 4.65
CA PHE A 151 -23.42 4.39 4.90
C PHE A 151 -22.70 5.73 4.83
N TRP A 152 -23.42 6.73 4.35
CA TRP A 152 -23.10 8.14 4.51
C TRP A 152 -23.81 8.66 5.75
N GLY A 153 -23.09 9.31 6.67
CA GLY A 153 -23.68 9.82 7.90
C GLY A 153 -23.37 11.30 8.12
N TRP A 154 -24.36 12.09 8.54
CA TRP A 154 -24.19 13.50 8.91
C TRP A 154 -25.02 13.83 10.16
N GLY A 155 -24.35 14.26 11.24
CA GLY A 155 -25.01 14.43 12.54
C GLY A 155 -25.67 13.12 13.01
N SER A 156 -26.98 13.12 13.22
CA SER A 156 -27.78 11.93 13.57
C SER A 156 -28.30 11.14 12.36
N TYR A 157 -28.16 11.67 11.15
CA TYR A 157 -28.69 11.04 9.93
C TYR A 157 -27.72 9.99 9.40
N LYS A 158 -28.26 8.91 8.84
CA LYS A 158 -27.53 7.84 8.15
C LYS A 158 -28.28 7.47 6.86
N LEU A 159 -27.56 7.43 5.76
CA LEU A 159 -28.06 7.07 4.43
C LEU A 159 -27.25 5.90 3.90
N LYS A 160 -27.92 4.76 3.66
CA LYS A 160 -27.27 3.56 3.12
C LYS A 160 -26.81 3.82 1.68
N THR A 161 -25.65 3.31 1.30
CA THR A 161 -25.19 3.37 -0.10
C THR A 161 -26.19 2.72 -1.04
N GLY A 162 -26.44 3.35 -2.20
CA GLY A 162 -27.48 2.96 -3.15
C GLY A 162 -28.88 3.48 -2.79
N SER A 163 -29.01 4.33 -1.75
CA SER A 163 -30.29 4.92 -1.33
C SER A 163 -30.27 6.44 -1.48
N ALA A 164 -31.46 7.05 -1.45
CA ALA A 164 -31.63 8.50 -1.50
C ALA A 164 -32.55 9.00 -0.37
N LEU A 165 -32.28 10.20 0.12
CA LEU A 165 -33.09 10.92 1.10
C LEU A 165 -33.20 12.39 0.69
N GLY A 166 -34.35 12.77 0.14
CA GLY A 166 -34.55 14.11 -0.42
C GLY A 166 -33.53 14.41 -1.51
N ARG A 167 -32.73 15.46 -1.33
CA ARG A 167 -31.66 15.85 -2.26
C ARG A 167 -30.35 15.05 -2.11
N PHE A 168 -30.23 14.24 -1.06
CA PHE A 168 -29.03 13.47 -0.77
C PHE A 168 -29.14 12.10 -1.43
N VAL A 169 -28.18 11.78 -2.29
CA VAL A 169 -28.12 10.49 -3.00
C VAL A 169 -26.79 9.83 -2.64
N ALA A 170 -26.85 8.71 -1.94
CA ALA A 170 -25.68 7.90 -1.66
C ALA A 170 -25.50 6.91 -2.82
N GLU A 171 -24.43 7.07 -3.60
CA GLU A 171 -24.11 6.20 -4.71
C GLU A 171 -23.78 4.78 -4.19
N PRO A 172 -24.13 3.73 -4.96
CA PRO A 172 -23.82 2.36 -4.58
C PRO A 172 -22.31 2.13 -4.47
N LEU A 173 -21.92 1.15 -3.66
CA LEU A 173 -20.52 0.76 -3.51
C LEU A 173 -20.01 0.11 -4.80
N LEU A 174 -19.17 0.82 -5.54
CA LEU A 174 -18.57 0.32 -6.78
C LEU A 174 -17.14 -0.16 -6.55
N ALA A 175 -16.73 -1.18 -7.33
CA ALA A 175 -15.33 -1.58 -7.41
C ALA A 175 -14.62 -0.78 -8.49
N VAL A 176 -13.62 0.02 -8.12
CA VAL A 176 -12.83 0.82 -9.09
C VAL A 176 -11.80 -0.08 -9.77
N ARG A 177 -11.62 0.08 -11.09
CA ARG A 177 -10.57 -0.60 -11.85
C ARG A 177 -9.25 0.17 -11.79
N MET A 178 -8.17 -0.60 -11.88
CA MET A 178 -6.77 -0.27 -11.60
C MET A 178 -6.09 0.62 -12.65
N ASP A 179 -6.42 1.90 -12.72
CA ASP A 179 -5.58 2.88 -13.44
C ASP A 179 -5.25 4.13 -12.62
N GLU A 180 -6.01 4.48 -11.58
CA GLU A 180 -5.75 5.72 -10.83
C GLU A 180 -4.93 5.58 -9.53
N MET A 181 -5.00 4.52 -8.68
CA MET A 181 -4.30 4.58 -7.37
C MET A 181 -3.75 3.29 -6.74
N GLN A 182 -2.79 3.54 -5.85
CA GLN A 182 -1.76 2.73 -5.20
C GLN A 182 -2.25 1.51 -4.35
N CYS A 183 -2.97 0.54 -4.90
CA CYS A 183 -3.03 -0.80 -4.32
C CYS A 183 -2.80 -1.83 -5.44
N PRO A 184 -1.83 -2.76 -5.32
CA PRO A 184 -1.56 -3.74 -6.36
C PRO A 184 -2.54 -4.93 -6.32
N GLU A 185 -3.02 -5.27 -7.50
CA GLU A 185 -3.72 -6.48 -7.95
C GLU A 185 -4.50 -7.32 -6.93
N ARG A 186 -5.56 -6.75 -6.36
CA ARG A 186 -6.81 -7.49 -6.08
C ARG A 186 -7.99 -6.52 -5.96
N LEU A 187 -9.19 -7.03 -6.19
CA LEU A 187 -10.46 -6.30 -6.37
C LEU A 187 -11.01 -5.68 -5.05
N ASP A 188 -10.17 -4.98 -4.30
CA ASP A 188 -10.49 -4.51 -2.94
C ASP A 188 -10.64 -2.98 -2.86
N PHE A 189 -10.87 -2.35 -4.01
CA PHE A 189 -11.19 -0.93 -4.12
C PHE A 189 -12.68 -0.75 -3.95
N HIS A 190 -13.04 0.11 -3.03
CA HIS A 190 -14.42 0.52 -2.88
C HIS A 190 -14.50 2.04 -2.95
N ILE A 191 -15.23 2.51 -3.94
CA ILE A 191 -15.65 3.89 -4.06
C ILE A 191 -17.10 3.98 -3.65
N THR A 192 -17.41 4.94 -2.80
CA THR A 192 -18.77 5.43 -2.67
C THR A 192 -18.71 6.93 -2.81
N GLY A 193 -19.70 7.48 -3.53
CA GLY A 193 -19.96 8.90 -3.63
C GLY A 193 -21.24 9.25 -2.90
N THR A 194 -21.36 10.48 -2.42
CA THR A 194 -22.66 11.08 -2.14
C THR A 194 -22.82 12.32 -2.99
N ARG A 195 -23.98 12.46 -3.61
CA ARG A 195 -24.38 13.61 -4.40
C ARG A 195 -25.44 14.40 -3.65
N ILE A 196 -25.28 15.71 -3.61
CA ILE A 196 -26.27 16.64 -3.06
C ILE A 196 -26.83 17.44 -4.22
N HIS A 197 -28.07 17.18 -4.58
CA HIS A 197 -28.73 17.88 -5.67
C HIS A 197 -29.19 19.29 -5.27
N GLY A 198 -28.93 20.27 -6.12
CA GLY A 198 -29.47 21.63 -5.98
C GLY A 198 -29.04 22.31 -4.69
N VAL A 199 -27.74 22.62 -4.57
CA VAL A 199 -27.22 23.31 -3.39
C VAL A 199 -27.86 24.72 -3.33
N PRO A 200 -28.51 25.09 -2.20
CA PRO A 200 -29.40 26.27 -2.14
C PRO A 200 -28.64 27.61 -2.13
N GLN A 201 -27.32 27.58 -1.92
CA GLN A 201 -26.38 28.70 -1.90
C GLN A 201 -24.95 28.18 -2.10
N VAL A 202 -23.98 29.05 -2.38
CA VAL A 202 -22.56 28.64 -2.49
C VAL A 202 -22.09 28.07 -1.15
N CYS A 203 -21.88 26.75 -1.06
CA CYS A 203 -21.32 26.11 0.13
C CYS A 203 -19.80 25.99 -0.06
N THR A 204 -19.03 26.64 0.81
CA THR A 204 -17.55 26.67 0.78
C THR A 204 -16.89 25.76 1.83
N ARG A 205 -17.67 25.05 2.66
CA ARG A 205 -17.14 24.15 3.70
C ARG A 205 -17.97 22.88 3.85
N ALA A 206 -17.37 21.75 3.53
CA ALA A 206 -17.88 20.42 3.83
C ALA A 206 -16.71 19.60 4.38
N TRP A 207 -16.66 19.41 5.71
CA TRP A 207 -15.55 18.72 6.38
C TRP A 207 -15.67 17.21 6.18
N SER A 208 -14.57 16.54 5.83
CA SER A 208 -14.44 15.09 5.90
C SER A 208 -13.49 14.69 7.02
N TYR A 209 -14.02 14.36 8.20
CA TYR A 209 -13.27 13.64 9.22
C TYR A 209 -13.43 12.14 8.98
N VAL A 210 -12.33 11.50 8.60
CA VAL A 210 -12.26 10.06 8.45
C VAL A 210 -11.97 9.42 9.80
N SER A 211 -13.03 8.95 10.42
CA SER A 211 -13.01 7.87 11.39
C SER A 211 -14.28 7.08 11.09
N VAL A 212 -14.25 5.76 11.23
CA VAL A 212 -15.51 5.01 11.34
C VAL A 212 -16.30 5.68 12.47
N LEU A 213 -17.43 6.32 12.10
CA LEU A 213 -18.11 7.42 12.80
C LEU A 213 -17.33 8.77 12.83
N PHE A 214 -18.00 9.87 12.42
CA PHE A 214 -18.12 11.19 13.11
C PHE A 214 -18.08 12.47 12.22
N LEU A 215 -19.16 13.24 12.38
CA LEU A 215 -19.29 14.69 12.60
C LEU A 215 -18.86 15.72 11.52
N PHE A 216 -19.86 16.43 11.00
CA PHE A 216 -19.77 17.69 10.24
C PHE A 216 -19.72 18.90 11.20
N PRO A 217 -19.15 20.03 10.73
CA PRO A 217 -19.88 21.29 10.95
C PRO A 217 -20.14 22.14 9.68
N SER A 218 -21.42 22.48 9.50
CA SER A 218 -21.95 23.79 9.08
C SER A 218 -21.76 24.30 7.63
N CYS A 219 -22.77 24.12 6.76
CA CYS A 219 -23.15 25.25 5.88
C CYS A 219 -23.87 26.26 6.79
N VAL A 220 -23.13 27.25 7.32
CA VAL A 220 -23.76 28.41 7.98
C VAL A 220 -24.39 29.25 6.87
N ALA A 221 -25.71 29.29 6.85
CA ALA A 221 -26.43 30.38 6.19
C ALA A 221 -26.13 31.66 6.96
N TYR A 222 -25.38 32.58 6.37
CA TYR A 222 -25.51 33.99 6.75
C TYR A 222 -26.60 34.59 5.86
N GLN A 223 -27.53 35.28 6.52
CA GLN A 223 -28.66 35.99 5.93
C GLN A 223 -28.26 36.92 4.78
#